data_AF-A0A968K5R2-F1
#
_entry.id   AF-A0A968K5R2-F1
#
_cell.length_a   1.000
_cell.length_b   1.000
_cell.length_c   1.000
_cell.angle_alpha   90.00
_cell.angle_beta   90.00
_cell.angle_gamma   90.00
#
_symmetry.space_group_name_H-M   'P 1'
#
loop_
_entity.id
_entity.type
_entity.pdbx_description
1 polymer ?
#
loop_
_entity_poly.entity_id
_entity_poly.type
_entity_poly.pdbx_seq_one_letter_code
_entity_poly.pdbx_strand_id
1 'polypeptide(L)'
;IIGNNGVLFSESSVKGAHFIELCTERQIPIIFLQNISGFIVGKQYEHGGIAKDGAKMVHAVANARVPKFTVVVGGSYGAGNYAMCGRGYFPRLMWMWPNAKICVMGGEQAADVLWTVKKRALQKKGVEITEEMEAEFKKPTLEKYEAESTPYYSGARLWDDGMLDPVETRNMLALGIAMSLNADVPKTKYGVFRM
;
A
#
# COMPACT_ATOMS: atom_id res chain seq x y z
N ILE A 1 7.24 9.74 11.18
CA ILE A 1 6.50 9.82 9.89
C ILE A 1 7.20 8.89 8.91
N ILE A 2 6.45 8.08 8.17
CA ILE A 2 6.96 7.19 7.11
C ILE A 2 6.25 7.58 5.82
N GLY A 3 6.98 8.14 4.86
CA GLY A 3 6.44 8.55 3.56
C GLY A 3 7.18 7.87 2.42
N ASN A 4 6.43 7.43 1.39
CA ASN A 4 7.03 6.83 0.20
C ASN A 4 7.68 7.89 -0.69
N ASN A 5 8.81 7.52 -1.29
CA ASN A 5 9.48 8.32 -2.32
C ASN A 5 10.01 7.40 -3.43
N GLY A 6 9.11 6.58 -3.98
CA GLY A 6 9.43 5.52 -4.95
C GLY A 6 9.03 4.12 -4.45
N VAL A 7 9.53 3.10 -5.16
CA VAL A 7 9.33 1.69 -4.82
C VAL A 7 10.07 1.30 -3.53
N LEU A 8 9.60 0.25 -2.85
CA LEU A 8 10.26 -0.29 -1.66
C LEU A 8 11.38 -1.27 -2.03
N PHE A 9 12.56 -1.03 -1.47
CA PHE A 9 13.70 -1.96 -1.48
C PHE A 9 13.87 -2.65 -0.12
N SER A 10 14.79 -3.61 -0.04
CA SER A 10 15.13 -4.29 1.22
C SER A 10 15.58 -3.27 2.26
N GLU A 11 16.45 -2.35 1.86
CA GLU A 11 16.99 -1.27 2.67
C GLU A 11 15.87 -0.35 3.17
N SER A 12 14.90 -0.04 2.31
CA SER A 12 13.71 0.74 2.69
C SER A 12 12.88 0.02 3.76
N SER A 13 12.74 -1.29 3.63
CA SER A 13 11.92 -2.12 4.50
C SER A 13 12.55 -2.29 5.89
N VAL A 14 13.85 -2.60 5.95
CA VAL A 14 14.57 -2.71 7.23
C VAL A 14 14.68 -1.36 7.93
N LYS A 15 14.86 -0.26 7.17
CA LYS A 15 14.81 1.10 7.70
C LYS A 15 13.43 1.40 8.31
N GLY A 16 12.36 1.04 7.60
CA GLY A 16 10.98 1.22 8.07
C GLY A 16 10.70 0.43 9.34
N ALA A 17 11.08 -0.85 9.37
CA ALA A 17 10.93 -1.71 10.55
C ALA A 17 11.64 -1.13 11.78
N HIS A 18 12.93 -0.79 11.64
CA HIS A 18 13.71 -0.21 12.74
C HIS A 18 13.14 1.13 13.21
N PHE A 19 12.67 1.99 12.29
CA PHE A 19 12.02 3.24 12.68
C PHE A 19 10.73 3.01 13.49
N ILE A 20 9.93 2.00 13.12
CA ILE A 20 8.72 1.64 13.88
C ILE A 20 9.10 1.14 15.28
N GLU A 21 10.16 0.33 15.42
CA GLU A 21 10.66 -0.11 16.72
C GLU A 21 11.01 1.09 17.62
N LEU A 22 11.76 2.08 17.09
CA LEU A 22 12.08 3.31 17.82
C LEU A 22 10.83 4.10 18.24
N CYS A 23 9.84 4.21 17.36
CA CYS A 23 8.58 4.88 17.69
C CYS A 23 7.80 4.15 18.78
N THR A 24 7.71 2.82 18.71
CA THR A 24 6.96 2.04 19.71
C THR A 24 7.63 2.03 21.08
N GLU A 25 8.96 1.96 21.15
CA GLU A 25 9.71 2.03 22.40
C GLU A 25 9.52 3.40 23.07
N ARG A 26 9.46 4.47 22.27
CA ARG A 26 9.27 5.85 22.75
C ARG A 26 7.81 6.29 22.86
N GLN A 27 6.86 5.38 22.58
CA GLN A 27 5.42 5.65 22.56
C GLN A 27 5.01 6.82 21.63
N ILE A 28 5.69 6.98 20.50
CA ILE A 28 5.45 8.04 19.52
C ILE A 28 4.42 7.58 18.47
N PRO A 29 3.32 8.32 18.24
CA PRO A 29 2.38 8.05 17.15
C PRO A 29 3.05 8.04 15.77
N ILE A 30 2.58 7.18 14.87
CA ILE A 30 3.15 7.02 13.54
C ILE A 30 2.17 7.50 12.48
N ILE A 31 2.64 8.39 11.61
CA ILE A 31 1.93 8.84 10.42
C ILE A 31 2.54 8.17 9.20
N PHE A 32 1.71 7.53 8.39
CA PHE A 32 2.06 6.92 7.11
C PHE A 32 1.51 7.76 5.96
N LEU A 33 2.36 8.17 5.04
CA LEU A 33 1.98 8.87 3.81
C LEU A 33 2.18 7.91 2.63
N GLN A 34 1.08 7.34 2.13
CA GLN A 34 1.11 6.33 1.09
C GLN A 34 1.15 6.94 -0.30
N ASN A 35 2.25 6.67 -1.01
CA ASN A 35 2.37 6.83 -2.44
C ASN A 35 3.26 5.71 -2.99
N ILE A 36 2.72 4.49 -3.00
CA ILE A 36 3.46 3.26 -3.21
C ILE A 36 2.89 2.44 -4.36
N SER A 37 3.75 2.12 -5.33
CA SER A 37 3.47 1.19 -6.44
C SER A 37 3.75 -0.26 -6.11
N GLY A 38 4.61 -0.52 -5.10
CA GLY A 38 4.93 -1.86 -4.63
C GLY A 38 6.40 -2.00 -4.23
N PHE A 39 6.84 -3.24 -4.13
CA PHE A 39 8.24 -3.60 -3.91
C PHE A 39 8.97 -3.71 -5.23
N ILE A 40 10.28 -3.50 -5.21
CA ILE A 40 11.14 -3.78 -6.37
C ILE A 40 11.06 -5.27 -6.74
N VAL A 41 11.00 -5.55 -8.04
CA VAL A 41 10.95 -6.92 -8.59
C VAL A 41 12.24 -7.25 -9.34
N GLY A 42 12.66 -8.50 -9.28
CA GLY A 42 13.81 -9.00 -10.04
C GLY A 42 14.57 -10.10 -9.32
N LYS A 43 15.16 -11.02 -10.08
CA LYS A 43 15.83 -12.23 -9.54
C LYS A 43 16.86 -11.91 -8.45
N GLN A 44 17.65 -10.86 -8.64
CA GLN A 44 18.65 -10.43 -7.65
C GLN A 44 18.03 -9.96 -6.33
N TYR A 45 16.89 -9.28 -6.37
CA TYR A 45 16.20 -8.76 -5.19
C TYR A 45 15.49 -9.89 -4.43
N GLU A 46 14.90 -10.84 -5.16
CA GLU A 46 14.32 -12.06 -4.58
C GLU A 46 15.38 -12.89 -3.85
N HIS A 47 16.52 -13.15 -4.50
CA HIS A 47 17.65 -13.85 -3.87
C HIS A 47 18.27 -13.05 -2.71
N GLY A 48 18.26 -11.71 -2.81
CA GLY A 48 18.70 -10.80 -1.75
C GLY A 48 17.77 -10.79 -0.53
N GLY A 49 16.57 -11.36 -0.63
CA GLY A 49 15.65 -11.50 0.49
C GLY A 49 14.63 -10.37 0.63
N ILE A 50 14.27 -9.67 -0.46
CA ILE A 50 13.24 -8.61 -0.45
C ILE A 50 11.94 -9.05 0.25
N ALA A 51 11.53 -10.31 0.07
CA ALA A 51 10.37 -10.87 0.73
C ALA A 51 10.50 -10.91 2.26
N LYS A 52 11.66 -11.35 2.79
CA LYS A 52 11.86 -11.39 4.25
C LYS A 52 12.04 -10.00 4.84
N ASP A 53 12.65 -9.07 4.12
CA ASP A 53 12.85 -7.70 4.59
C ASP A 53 11.54 -6.91 4.57
N GLY A 54 10.74 -7.06 3.51
CA GLY A 54 9.36 -6.55 3.45
C GLY A 54 8.50 -7.13 4.58
N ALA A 55 8.65 -8.43 4.87
CA ALA A 55 7.96 -9.06 5.99
C ALA A 55 8.34 -8.46 7.35
N LYS A 56 9.60 -8.04 7.57
CA LYS A 56 10.00 -7.33 8.80
C LYS A 56 9.22 -6.02 8.95
N MET A 57 9.08 -5.23 7.88
CA MET A 57 8.31 -3.98 7.92
C MET A 57 6.83 -4.23 8.22
N VAL A 58 6.20 -5.17 7.50
CA VAL A 58 4.80 -5.55 7.72
C VAL A 58 4.57 -6.05 9.14
N HIS A 59 5.48 -6.88 9.65
CA HIS A 59 5.44 -7.39 11.01
C HIS A 59 5.54 -6.28 12.05
N ALA A 60 6.42 -5.30 11.82
CA ALA A 60 6.55 -4.13 12.69
C ALA A 60 5.26 -3.30 12.70
N VAL A 61 4.66 -3.04 11.53
CA VAL A 61 3.38 -2.32 11.41
C VAL A 61 2.25 -3.03 12.15
N ALA A 62 2.13 -4.35 11.96
CA ALA A 62 1.04 -5.15 12.54
C ALA A 62 1.06 -5.18 14.07
N ASN A 63 2.25 -5.22 14.67
CA ASN A 63 2.42 -5.34 16.12
C ASN A 63 2.55 -3.99 16.84
N ALA A 64 2.76 -2.88 16.12
CA ALA A 64 2.84 -1.55 16.71
C ALA A 64 1.53 -1.15 17.39
N ARG A 65 1.61 -0.84 18.70
CA ARG A 65 0.48 -0.50 19.58
C ARG A 65 0.32 1.00 19.79
N VAL A 66 1.32 1.79 19.41
CA VAL A 66 1.19 3.26 19.29
C VAL A 66 0.08 3.61 18.29
N PRO A 67 -0.59 4.77 18.44
CA PRO A 67 -1.55 5.24 17.46
C PRO A 67 -0.91 5.34 16.07
N LYS A 68 -1.57 4.75 15.07
CA LYS A 68 -1.15 4.78 13.66
C LYS A 68 -2.18 5.58 12.85
N PHE A 69 -1.73 6.46 11.98
CA PHE A 69 -2.58 7.25 11.09
C PHE A 69 -2.06 7.11 9.66
N THR A 70 -2.97 6.98 8.71
CA THR A 70 -2.58 6.78 7.31
C THR A 70 -3.28 7.81 6.43
N VAL A 71 -2.51 8.42 5.53
CA VAL A 71 -3.04 9.29 4.47
C VAL A 71 -2.54 8.74 3.15
N VAL A 72 -3.44 8.34 2.25
CA VAL A 72 -3.10 7.98 0.89
C VAL A 72 -3.01 9.25 0.07
N VAL A 73 -1.77 9.64 -0.27
CA VAL A 73 -1.47 10.90 -0.98
C VAL A 73 -1.23 10.68 -2.48
N GLY A 74 -1.12 9.41 -2.91
CA GLY A 74 -0.97 9.01 -4.31
C GLY A 74 -1.41 7.57 -4.52
N GLY A 75 -0.50 6.68 -4.90
CA GLY A 75 -0.79 5.26 -5.09
C GLY A 75 -0.85 4.46 -3.78
N SER A 76 -1.77 3.50 -3.71
CA SER A 76 -1.81 2.46 -2.67
C SER A 76 -2.02 1.11 -3.32
N TYR A 77 -0.92 0.44 -3.67
CA TYR A 77 -0.95 -0.78 -4.46
C TYR A 77 -0.31 -1.98 -3.77
N GLY A 78 -0.98 -3.13 -3.89
CA GLY A 78 -0.46 -4.46 -3.56
C GLY A 78 0.18 -4.56 -2.17
N ALA A 79 1.33 -5.25 -2.09
CA ALA A 79 2.05 -5.42 -0.83
C ALA A 79 2.55 -4.10 -0.21
N GLY A 80 2.68 -3.04 -1.02
CA GLY A 80 3.04 -1.71 -0.52
C GLY A 80 1.97 -1.13 0.42
N ASN A 81 0.69 -1.39 0.13
CA ASN A 81 -0.42 -1.03 1.03
C ASN A 81 -0.22 -1.66 2.41
N TYR A 82 0.22 -2.92 2.46
CA TYR A 82 0.42 -3.64 3.71
C TYR A 82 1.57 -3.06 4.52
N ALA A 83 2.73 -2.87 3.88
CA ALA A 83 3.92 -2.33 4.51
C ALA A 83 3.72 -0.89 5.03
N MET A 84 2.81 -0.13 4.43
CA MET A 84 2.55 1.27 4.79
C MET A 84 1.30 1.47 5.65
N CYS A 85 0.87 0.46 6.40
CA CYS A 85 -0.30 0.52 7.30
C CYS A 85 -1.63 0.80 6.58
N GLY A 86 -1.94 -0.03 5.59
CA GLY A 86 -3.25 -0.11 4.93
C GLY A 86 -4.39 -0.49 5.87
N ARG A 87 -5.63 -0.50 5.36
CA ARG A 87 -6.85 -0.70 6.17
C ARG A 87 -6.82 -1.98 7.01
N GLY A 88 -6.25 -3.06 6.47
CA GLY A 88 -6.07 -4.35 7.17
C GLY A 88 -5.12 -4.31 8.39
N TYR A 89 -4.41 -3.21 8.61
CA TYR A 89 -3.50 -3.00 9.75
C TYR A 89 -4.06 -2.06 10.82
N PHE A 90 -5.34 -1.72 10.70
CA PHE A 90 -6.11 -0.97 11.70
C PHE A 90 -5.43 0.32 12.16
N PRO A 91 -5.10 1.27 11.24
CA PRO A 91 -4.83 2.64 11.65
C PRO A 91 -6.05 3.21 12.38
N ARG A 92 -5.83 4.14 13.31
CA ARG A 92 -6.91 4.82 14.05
C ARG A 92 -7.82 5.59 13.09
N LEU A 93 -7.21 6.27 12.12
CA LEU A 93 -7.87 6.93 11.01
C LEU A 93 -7.05 6.72 9.74
N MET A 94 -7.74 6.47 8.65
CA MET A 94 -7.20 6.36 7.30
C MET A 94 -7.96 7.32 6.38
N TRP A 95 -7.25 8.18 5.66
CA TRP A 95 -7.84 9.09 4.69
C TRP A 95 -7.25 8.89 3.31
N MET A 96 -7.97 9.37 2.29
CA MET A 96 -7.47 9.43 0.92
C MET A 96 -7.54 10.86 0.38
N TRP A 97 -6.51 11.31 -0.31
CA TRP A 97 -6.58 12.54 -1.10
C TRP A 97 -7.43 12.33 -2.37
N PRO A 98 -7.98 13.40 -2.97
CA PRO A 98 -8.82 13.28 -4.18
C PRO A 98 -8.09 12.70 -5.39
N ASN A 99 -6.76 12.86 -5.46
CA ASN A 99 -5.92 12.30 -6.54
C ASN A 99 -5.46 10.86 -6.27
N ALA A 100 -5.73 10.31 -5.09
CA ALA A 100 -5.22 9.01 -4.70
C ALA A 100 -5.89 7.87 -5.47
N LYS A 101 -5.18 6.76 -5.59
CA LYS A 101 -5.72 5.52 -6.17
C LYS A 101 -5.38 4.32 -5.30
N ILE A 102 -6.32 3.41 -5.12
CA ILE A 102 -6.14 2.18 -4.33
C ILE A 102 -6.57 0.96 -5.15
N CYS A 103 -5.69 -0.03 -5.28
CA CYS A 103 -6.03 -1.30 -5.94
C CYS A 103 -5.01 -2.41 -5.60
N VAL A 104 -5.28 -3.64 -6.02
CA VAL A 104 -4.33 -4.76 -5.85
C VAL A 104 -3.02 -4.55 -6.63
N MET A 105 -3.09 -3.91 -7.79
CA MET A 105 -1.95 -3.48 -8.61
C MET A 105 -2.40 -2.35 -9.56
N GLY A 106 -1.49 -1.75 -10.33
CA GLY A 106 -1.86 -0.77 -11.35
C GLY A 106 -2.70 -1.40 -12.47
N GLY A 107 -3.66 -0.64 -13.03
CA GLY A 107 -4.55 -1.13 -14.09
C GLY A 107 -3.81 -1.64 -15.32
N GLU A 108 -2.82 -0.88 -15.80
CA GLU A 108 -1.93 -1.29 -16.90
C GLU A 108 -1.20 -2.60 -16.59
N GLN A 109 -0.62 -2.70 -15.38
CA GLN A 109 0.09 -3.90 -14.96
C GLN A 109 -0.84 -5.14 -14.91
N ALA A 110 -2.06 -4.98 -14.42
CA ALA A 110 -3.04 -6.06 -14.41
C ALA A 110 -3.42 -6.50 -15.84
N ALA A 111 -3.69 -5.53 -16.72
CA ALA A 111 -4.05 -5.77 -18.11
C ALA A 111 -2.89 -6.47 -18.87
N ASP A 112 -1.65 -6.04 -18.67
CA ASP A 112 -0.45 -6.63 -19.26
C ASP A 112 -0.20 -8.08 -18.81
N VAL A 113 -0.36 -8.36 -17.52
CA VAL A 113 -0.16 -9.71 -16.98
C VAL A 113 -1.23 -10.65 -17.52
N LEU A 114 -2.50 -10.23 -17.51
CA LEU A 114 -3.60 -11.02 -18.05
C LEU A 114 -3.43 -11.27 -19.56
N TRP A 115 -3.01 -10.24 -20.30
CA TRP A 115 -2.71 -10.37 -21.72
C TRP A 115 -1.56 -11.34 -21.98
N THR A 116 -0.47 -11.27 -21.22
CA THR A 116 0.69 -12.17 -21.37
C THR A 116 0.28 -13.64 -21.22
N VAL A 117 -0.61 -13.95 -20.28
CA VAL A 117 -1.15 -15.32 -20.09
C VAL A 117 -2.03 -15.73 -21.27
N LYS A 118 -2.95 -14.85 -21.70
CA LYS A 118 -3.85 -15.10 -22.84
C LYS A 118 -3.07 -15.30 -24.14
N LYS A 119 -2.08 -14.43 -24.40
CA LYS A 119 -1.19 -14.46 -25.57
C LYS A 119 -0.50 -15.82 -25.70
N ARG A 120 0.09 -16.33 -24.61
CA ARG A 120 0.71 -17.67 -24.59
C ARG A 120 -0.28 -18.79 -24.90
N ALA A 121 -1.51 -18.70 -24.41
CA ALA A 121 -2.56 -19.69 -24.69
C ALA A 121 -3.02 -19.66 -26.15
N LEU A 122 -3.12 -18.48 -26.76
CA LEU A 122 -3.46 -18.29 -28.18
C LEU A 122 -2.34 -18.81 -29.09
N GLN A 123 -1.08 -18.50 -28.78
CA GLN A 123 0.10 -19.01 -29.51
C GLN A 123 0.15 -20.54 -29.52
N LYS A 124 -0.15 -21.20 -28.39
CA LYS A 124 -0.26 -22.67 -28.33
C LYS A 124 -1.35 -23.26 -29.22
N LYS A 125 -2.36 -22.46 -29.57
CA LYS A 125 -3.46 -22.83 -30.47
C LYS A 125 -3.21 -22.41 -31.92
N GLY A 126 -2.05 -21.84 -32.24
CA GLY A 126 -1.71 -21.35 -33.58
C GLY A 126 -2.53 -20.13 -34.02
N VAL A 127 -3.12 -19.39 -33.08
CA VAL A 127 -3.89 -18.17 -33.41
C VAL A 127 -2.93 -17.00 -33.60
N GLU A 128 -3.07 -16.31 -34.73
CA GLU A 128 -2.34 -15.07 -35.01
C GLU A 128 -2.79 -13.96 -34.06
N ILE A 129 -1.83 -13.14 -33.59
CA ILE A 129 -2.08 -12.10 -32.59
C ILE A 129 -1.93 -10.75 -33.27
N THR A 130 -2.98 -9.94 -33.22
CA THR A 130 -2.99 -8.56 -33.69
C THR A 130 -2.97 -7.57 -32.52
N GLU A 131 -2.58 -6.33 -32.80
CA GLU A 131 -2.62 -5.24 -31.82
C GLU A 131 -4.06 -4.89 -31.39
N GLU A 132 -5.01 -5.02 -32.31
CA GLU A 132 -6.43 -4.80 -32.03
C GLU A 132 -6.96 -5.80 -30.99
N MET A 133 -6.61 -7.08 -31.14
CA MET A 133 -6.97 -8.11 -30.14
C MET A 133 -6.38 -7.82 -28.76
N GLU A 134 -5.16 -7.28 -28.71
CA GLU A 134 -4.54 -6.86 -27.45
C GLU A 134 -5.30 -5.70 -26.81
N ALA A 135 -5.60 -4.66 -27.59
CA ALA A 135 -6.31 -3.47 -27.11
C ALA A 135 -7.72 -3.83 -26.61
N GLU A 136 -8.50 -4.60 -27.38
CA GLU A 136 -9.84 -5.05 -26.99
C GLU A 136 -9.82 -5.91 -25.73
N PHE A 137 -8.82 -6.78 -25.58
CA PHE A 137 -8.70 -7.64 -24.41
C PHE A 137 -8.34 -6.84 -23.14
N LYS A 138 -7.46 -5.85 -23.27
CA LYS A 138 -7.01 -5.02 -22.13
C LYS A 138 -8.06 -4.01 -21.69
N LYS A 139 -8.81 -3.42 -22.62
CA LYS A 139 -9.81 -2.36 -22.37
C LYS A 139 -10.73 -2.62 -21.17
N PRO A 140 -11.44 -3.76 -21.03
CA PRO A 140 -12.35 -3.96 -19.90
C PRO A 140 -11.61 -4.02 -18.55
N THR A 141 -10.36 -4.48 -18.54
CA THR A 141 -9.54 -4.50 -17.31
C THR A 141 -9.14 -3.08 -16.93
N LEU A 142 -8.70 -2.27 -17.90
CA LEU A 142 -8.33 -0.88 -17.67
C LEU A 142 -9.51 -0.05 -17.14
N GLU A 143 -10.67 -0.16 -17.79
CA GLU A 143 -11.90 0.54 -17.37
C GLU A 143 -12.33 0.14 -15.96
N LYS A 144 -12.28 -1.17 -15.64
CA LYS A 144 -12.61 -1.66 -14.31
C LYS A 144 -11.67 -1.09 -13.24
N TYR A 145 -10.36 -1.14 -13.48
CA TYR A 145 -9.38 -0.64 -12.51
C TYR A 145 -9.49 0.87 -12.33
N GLU A 146 -9.78 1.62 -13.40
CA GLU A 146 -9.99 3.07 -13.29
C GLU A 146 -11.21 3.39 -12.43
N ALA A 147 -12.34 2.72 -12.67
CA ALA A 147 -13.57 2.95 -11.91
C ALA A 147 -13.45 2.53 -10.44
N GLU A 148 -12.85 1.36 -10.16
CA GLU A 148 -12.80 0.76 -8.83
C GLU A 148 -11.64 1.28 -7.95
N SER A 149 -10.70 2.05 -8.50
CA SER A 149 -9.54 2.56 -7.75
C SER A 149 -9.68 3.97 -7.19
N THR A 150 -10.76 4.68 -7.54
CA THR A 150 -10.96 6.07 -7.13
C THR A 150 -11.24 6.23 -5.63
N PRO A 151 -10.94 7.41 -5.04
CA PRO A 151 -11.31 7.70 -3.66
C PRO A 151 -12.82 7.64 -3.42
N TYR A 152 -13.64 7.97 -4.42
CA TYR A 152 -15.10 7.84 -4.34
C TYR A 152 -15.54 6.38 -4.19
N TYR A 153 -14.95 5.47 -4.97
CA TYR A 153 -15.27 4.04 -4.89
C TYR A 153 -14.86 3.46 -3.53
N SER A 154 -13.68 3.86 -3.05
CA SER A 154 -13.11 3.48 -1.76
C SER A 154 -13.95 3.98 -0.57
N GLY A 155 -14.24 5.28 -0.52
CA GLY A 155 -15.00 5.92 0.55
C GLY A 155 -16.45 5.41 0.62
N ALA A 156 -17.07 5.11 -0.52
CA ALA A 156 -18.39 4.48 -0.57
C ALA A 156 -18.44 3.07 0.08
N ARG A 157 -17.29 2.45 0.35
CA ARG A 157 -17.14 1.11 0.91
C ARG A 157 -16.38 1.09 2.25
N LEU A 158 -16.11 2.25 2.84
CA LEU A 158 -15.43 2.41 4.12
C LEU A 158 -14.04 1.75 4.17
N TRP A 159 -13.35 1.69 3.03
CA TRP A 159 -11.95 1.29 2.97
C TRP A 159 -11.05 2.37 3.59
N ASP A 160 -11.48 3.62 3.50
CA ASP A 160 -10.97 4.77 4.22
C ASP A 160 -12.11 5.42 5.04
N ASP A 161 -11.73 6.29 5.98
CA ASP A 161 -12.64 7.02 6.86
C ASP A 161 -13.04 8.39 6.26
N GLY A 162 -12.67 8.65 5.01
CA GLY A 162 -13.10 9.83 4.26
C GLY A 162 -12.04 10.35 3.29
N MET A 163 -12.54 10.97 2.22
CA MET A 163 -11.73 11.79 1.35
C MET A 163 -11.36 13.10 2.06
N LEU A 164 -10.09 13.48 1.96
CA LEU A 164 -9.52 14.61 2.67
C LEU A 164 -8.93 15.63 1.69
N ASP A 165 -9.34 16.89 1.79
CA ASP A 165 -8.67 17.98 1.09
C ASP A 165 -7.19 18.02 1.53
N PRO A 166 -6.21 17.98 0.60
CA PRO A 166 -4.79 18.02 0.93
C PRO A 166 -4.41 19.14 1.91
N VAL A 167 -5.03 20.33 1.83
CA VAL A 167 -4.69 21.46 2.71
C VAL A 167 -5.14 21.24 4.17
N GLU A 168 -6.16 20.41 4.38
CA GLU A 168 -6.70 20.07 5.71
C GLU A 168 -5.96 18.92 6.39
N THR A 169 -5.00 18.28 5.70
CA THR A 169 -4.25 17.12 6.22
C THR A 169 -3.66 17.37 7.61
N ARG A 170 -3.09 18.56 7.83
CA ARG A 170 -2.51 18.93 9.13
C ARG A 170 -3.55 18.95 10.25
N ASN A 171 -4.68 19.61 10.02
CA ASN A 171 -5.73 19.80 11.02
C ASN A 171 -6.36 18.47 11.41
N MET A 172 -6.64 17.62 10.42
CA MET A 172 -7.22 16.30 10.63
C MET A 172 -6.26 15.34 11.34
N LEU A 173 -4.96 15.38 11.03
CA LEU A 173 -3.96 14.62 11.78
C LEU A 173 -3.83 15.11 13.22
N ALA A 174 -3.82 16.43 13.45
CA ALA A 174 -3.75 16.99 14.79
C ALA A 174 -4.95 16.57 15.63
N LEU A 175 -6.16 16.64 15.07
CA LEU A 175 -7.39 16.18 15.73
C LEU A 175 -7.36 14.68 15.98
N GLY A 176 -6.96 13.88 14.98
CA GLY A 176 -6.81 12.43 15.10
C GLY A 176 -5.87 12.01 16.22
N ILE A 177 -4.71 12.68 16.32
CA ILE A 177 -3.74 12.46 17.39
C ILE A 177 -4.35 12.84 18.74
N ALA A 178 -4.94 14.04 18.87
CA ALA A 178 -5.58 14.48 20.11
C ALA A 178 -6.68 13.50 20.58
N MET A 179 -7.52 13.01 19.67
CA MET A 179 -8.54 12.00 19.97
C MET A 179 -7.90 10.70 20.48
N SER A 180 -6.80 10.26 19.88
CA SER A 180 -6.13 9.00 20.27
C SER A 180 -5.51 9.01 21.66
N LEU A 181 -5.25 10.18 22.23
CA LEU A 181 -4.66 10.34 23.57
C LEU A 181 -5.66 10.08 24.71
N ASN A 182 -6.95 9.90 24.41
CA ASN A 182 -7.96 9.53 25.41
C ASN A 182 -7.91 8.03 25.78
N ALA A 183 -7.04 7.25 25.13
CA ALA A 183 -6.82 5.84 25.44
C ALA A 183 -5.35 5.61 25.78
N ASP A 184 -5.09 4.75 26.76
CA ASP A 184 -3.73 4.34 27.08
C ASP A 184 -3.07 3.67 25.88
N VAL A 185 -1.76 3.91 25.73
CA VAL A 185 -0.94 3.27 24.69
C VAL A 185 -0.35 1.98 25.27
N PRO A 186 -0.83 0.79 24.86
CA PRO A 186 -0.31 -0.46 25.39
C PRO A 186 1.15 -0.67 24.98
N LYS A 187 1.90 -1.42 25.79
CA LYS A 187 3.26 -1.83 25.42
C LYS A 187 3.22 -2.68 24.14
N THR A 188 4.06 -2.33 23.16
CA THR A 188 4.24 -3.16 21.96
C THR A 188 5.00 -4.44 22.31
N LYS A 189 4.51 -5.56 21.76
CA LYS A 189 5.20 -6.86 21.76
C LYS A 189 5.24 -7.34 20.32
N TYR A 190 6.43 -7.51 19.79
CA TYR A 190 6.63 -8.08 18.46
C TYR A 190 6.63 -9.60 18.52
N GLY A 191 6.11 -10.25 17.48
CA GLY A 191 6.41 -11.67 17.24
C GLY A 191 7.82 -11.86 16.66
N VAL A 192 8.10 -13.04 16.10
CA VAL A 192 9.43 -13.36 15.55
C VAL A 192 9.70 -12.59 14.25
N PHE A 193 10.78 -11.82 14.22
CA PHE A 193 11.32 -11.26 12.98
C PHE A 193 12.09 -12.33 12.20
N ARG A 194 11.81 -12.46 10.90
CA ARG A 194 12.59 -13.31 9.99
C ARG A 194 13.86 -12.58 9.56
N MET A 195 14.99 -12.91 10.17
CA MET A 195 16.29 -12.26 9.92
C MET A 195 16.86 -12.56 8.54
#